data_AF-A0A7V8K8C6-F1
#
_entry.id   AF-A0A7V8K8C6-F1
#
_cell.length_a   1.000
_cell.length_b   1.000
_cell.length_c   1.000
_cell.angle_alpha   90.00
_cell.angle_beta   90.00
_cell.angle_gamma   90.00
#
_symmetry.space_group_name_H-M   'P 1'
#
loop_
_entity.id
_entity.type
_entity.pdbx_description
1 polymer ?
#
loop_
_entity_poly.entity_id
_entity_poly.type
_entity_poly.pdbx_seq_one_letter_code
_entity_poly.pdbx_strand_id
1 'polypeptide(L)'
;MVNAATALFAAIATLLTLGVLAWVLWPLWRRPRWPLLASTLALGLAVLALYRLAGTPAALQETALEAPQSLEQAIARLAEELQRNPNQPEGWALLARSQSARGDHAAARDAYARAAQLAPDEPSLLVDAAEARALADPQRRFDEQSVAWLRHALELHPGHPRATWFLGVWQRQSRLPAEAAATWAALLGSVDEATARSLRTQIDEARAEAGLPPLPAGQAPGAAGTAASAHALTVKVALDPEFAARARLRGDAVVFVIARVPGGPPMPVAVERHALASLPLELVLDDGDSPMPTQTLSMLQEVEVFARISAGGSADRGEDDLESPAVRVSLPAARPVELVIGGQTR
;
A
#
# COMPACT_ATOMS: atom_id res chain seq x y z
N MET A 1 -14.74 -28.19 57.72
CA MET A 1 -15.85 -28.71 58.55
C MET A 1 -16.94 -27.66 58.54
N VAL A 2 -18.02 -27.87 57.78
CA VAL A 2 -19.15 -26.92 57.72
C VAL A 2 -19.81 -26.90 59.09
N ASN A 3 -19.91 -25.72 59.71
CA ASN A 3 -20.39 -25.55 61.07
C ASN A 3 -21.83 -26.07 61.18
N ALA A 4 -22.17 -26.86 62.20
CA ALA A 4 -23.50 -27.48 62.34
C ALA A 4 -24.65 -26.45 62.24
N ALA A 5 -24.40 -25.22 62.69
CA ALA A 5 -25.32 -24.08 62.57
C ALA A 5 -25.62 -23.69 61.10
N THR A 6 -24.62 -23.73 60.21
CA THR A 6 -24.80 -23.36 58.79
C THR A 6 -25.57 -24.44 58.02
N ALA A 7 -25.37 -25.72 58.34
CA ALA A 7 -26.13 -26.82 57.73
C ALA A 7 -27.61 -26.77 58.16
N LEU A 8 -27.88 -26.47 59.44
CA LEU A 8 -29.24 -26.32 59.96
C LEU A 8 -29.96 -25.12 59.34
N PHE A 9 -29.27 -23.99 59.20
CA PHE A 9 -29.83 -22.81 58.53
C PHE A 9 -30.21 -23.09 57.07
N ALA A 10 -29.32 -23.74 56.31
CA ALA A 10 -29.59 -24.08 54.91
C ALA A 10 -30.78 -25.05 54.77
N ALA A 11 -30.91 -26.03 55.67
CA ALA A 11 -32.03 -26.96 55.68
C ALA A 11 -33.36 -26.25 55.95
N ILE A 12 -33.40 -25.34 56.92
CA ILE A 12 -34.60 -24.55 57.25
C ILE A 12 -34.97 -23.61 56.10
N ALA A 13 -33.98 -22.92 55.52
CA ALA A 13 -34.20 -22.02 54.38
C ALA A 13 -34.75 -22.77 53.15
N THR A 14 -34.28 -23.99 52.91
CA THR A 14 -34.74 -24.85 51.82
C THR A 14 -36.17 -25.35 52.05
N LEU A 15 -36.49 -25.77 53.29
CA LEU A 15 -37.86 -26.17 53.64
C LEU A 15 -38.85 -25.02 53.53
N LEU A 16 -38.45 -23.81 53.95
CA LEU A 16 -39.30 -22.62 53.83
C LEU A 16 -39.53 -22.21 52.38
N THR A 17 -38.50 -22.23 51.54
CA THR A 17 -38.63 -21.93 50.12
C THR A 17 -39.52 -22.94 49.40
N LEU A 18 -39.35 -24.24 49.68
CA LEU A 18 -40.23 -25.29 49.13
C LEU A 18 -41.67 -25.15 49.62
N GLY A 19 -41.88 -24.82 50.90
CA GLY A 19 -43.21 -24.58 51.47
C GLY A 19 -43.91 -23.37 50.86
N VAL A 20 -43.19 -22.27 50.64
CA VAL A 20 -43.71 -21.07 49.97
C VAL A 20 -44.02 -21.38 48.50
N LEU A 21 -43.14 -22.10 47.79
CA LEU A 21 -43.39 -22.48 46.40
C LEU A 21 -44.63 -23.37 46.28
N ALA A 22 -44.77 -24.35 47.17
CA ALA A 22 -45.92 -25.24 47.20
C ALA A 22 -47.21 -24.47 47.49
N TRP A 23 -47.20 -23.52 48.44
CA TRP A 23 -48.37 -22.68 48.74
C TRP A 23 -48.70 -21.72 47.59
N VAL A 24 -47.71 -21.06 46.99
CA VAL A 24 -47.92 -20.12 45.87
C VAL A 24 -48.43 -20.86 44.62
N LEU A 25 -48.00 -22.09 44.38
CA LEU A 25 -48.42 -22.90 43.24
C LEU A 25 -49.65 -23.79 43.52
N TRP A 26 -50.05 -23.95 44.78
CA TRP A 26 -51.27 -24.66 45.21
C TRP A 26 -52.56 -24.23 44.49
N PRO A 27 -52.79 -22.92 44.22
CA PRO A 27 -53.99 -22.47 43.52
C PRO A 27 -54.00 -22.84 42.03
N LEU A 28 -52.81 -23.01 41.42
CA LEU A 28 -52.67 -23.43 40.02
C LEU A 28 -52.98 -24.92 39.86
N TRP A 29 -52.79 -25.74 40.90
CA TRP A 29 -53.16 -27.16 40.90
C TRP A 29 -54.67 -27.41 41.06
N ARG A 30 -55.44 -26.43 41.53
CA ARG A 30 -56.91 -26.55 41.71
C ARG A 30 -57.74 -25.99 40.55
N ARG A 31 -57.13 -25.36 39.55
CA ARG A 31 -57.81 -24.85 38.35
C ARG A 31 -57.59 -25.80 37.16
N PRO A 32 -58.52 -25.84 36.17
CA PRO A 32 -58.29 -26.62 34.97
C PRO A 32 -56.97 -26.20 34.35
N ARG A 33 -56.12 -27.17 34.01
CA ARG A 33 -54.75 -27.01 33.47
C ARG A 33 -54.73 -26.58 32.00
N TRP A 34 -55.89 -26.60 31.35
CA TRP A 34 -56.07 -26.23 29.95
C TRP A 34 -55.65 -24.79 29.57
N PRO A 35 -55.93 -23.71 30.34
CA PRO A 35 -55.52 -22.36 29.96
C PRO A 35 -54.02 -22.15 30.10
N LEU A 36 -53.34 -22.84 31.02
CA LEU A 36 -51.87 -22.84 31.12
C LEU A 36 -51.25 -23.56 29.92
N LEU A 37 -51.79 -24.74 29.57
CA LEU A 37 -51.39 -25.49 28.37
C LEU A 37 -51.67 -24.70 27.08
N ALA A 38 -52.82 -24.05 26.98
CA ALA A 38 -53.19 -23.22 25.84
C ALA A 38 -52.28 -22.00 25.74
N SER A 39 -51.90 -21.38 26.86
CA SER A 39 -50.98 -20.23 26.87
C SER A 39 -49.56 -20.63 26.50
N THR A 40 -49.07 -21.79 26.98
CA THR A 40 -47.74 -22.30 26.57
C THR A 40 -47.73 -22.71 25.11
N LEU A 41 -48.79 -23.35 24.61
CA LEU A 41 -48.93 -23.67 23.20
C LEU A 41 -49.01 -22.41 22.33
N ALA A 42 -49.82 -21.43 22.73
CA ALA A 42 -49.94 -20.15 22.03
C ALA A 42 -48.62 -19.38 22.01
N LEU A 43 -47.87 -19.37 23.12
CA LEU A 43 -46.54 -18.78 23.19
C LEU A 43 -45.56 -19.50 22.28
N GLY A 44 -45.55 -20.84 22.29
CA GLY A 44 -44.70 -21.65 21.40
C GLY A 44 -45.02 -21.39 19.92
N LEU A 45 -46.30 -21.31 19.56
CA LEU A 45 -46.75 -20.98 18.21
C LEU A 45 -46.39 -19.55 17.80
N ALA A 46 -46.53 -18.58 18.71
CA ALA A 46 -46.15 -17.19 18.47
C ALA A 46 -44.63 -17.05 18.28
N VAL A 47 -43.83 -17.73 19.10
CA VAL A 47 -42.36 -17.80 18.95
C VAL A 47 -42.00 -18.45 17.63
N LEU A 48 -42.65 -19.55 17.25
CA LEU A 48 -42.42 -20.21 15.96
C LEU A 48 -42.80 -19.32 14.78
N ALA A 49 -43.93 -18.61 14.85
CA ALA A 49 -44.37 -17.68 13.82
C ALA A 49 -43.42 -16.49 13.69
N LEU A 50 -42.97 -15.94 14.82
CA LEU A 50 -41.97 -14.86 14.86
C LEU A 50 -40.63 -15.34 14.28
N TYR A 51 -40.20 -16.56 14.60
CA TYR A 51 -39.01 -17.17 14.03
C TYR A 51 -39.15 -17.41 12.51
N ARG A 52 -40.35 -17.73 12.01
CA ARG A 52 -40.61 -17.88 10.58
C ARG A 52 -40.67 -16.55 9.83
N LEU A 53 -41.18 -15.48 10.45
CA LEU A 53 -41.29 -14.16 9.83
C LEU A 53 -39.98 -13.36 9.89
N ALA A 54 -39.26 -13.45 11.02
CA ALA A 54 -38.10 -12.59 11.30
C ALA A 54 -36.78 -13.37 11.45
N GLY A 55 -36.83 -14.69 11.60
CA GLY A 55 -35.63 -15.54 11.65
C GLY A 55 -35.23 -16.05 10.27
N THR A 56 -34.08 -16.74 10.21
CA THR A 56 -33.57 -17.43 9.02
C THR A 56 -33.79 -18.95 9.16
N PRO A 57 -35.00 -19.47 8.91
CA PRO A 57 -35.27 -20.91 9.04
C PRO A 57 -34.38 -21.77 8.12
N ALA A 58 -33.84 -21.17 7.04
CA ALA A 58 -32.88 -21.79 6.14
C ALA A 58 -31.52 -22.12 6.80
N ALA A 59 -31.11 -21.39 7.85
CA ALA A 59 -29.87 -21.67 8.58
C ALA A 59 -29.93 -23.02 9.34
N LEU A 60 -31.13 -23.51 9.67
CA LEU A 60 -31.32 -24.84 10.26
C LEU A 60 -31.27 -25.97 9.22
N GLN A 61 -31.30 -25.63 7.92
CA GLN A 61 -31.14 -26.58 6.81
C GLN A 61 -29.69 -26.66 6.33
N GLU A 62 -28.79 -25.77 6.80
CA GLU A 62 -27.38 -25.74 6.41
C GLU A 62 -26.60 -27.00 6.83
N THR A 63 -27.10 -27.78 7.79
CA THR A 63 -26.52 -29.10 8.14
C THR A 63 -26.66 -30.16 7.04
N ALA A 64 -27.33 -29.86 5.92
CA ALA A 64 -27.50 -30.77 4.77
C ALA A 64 -26.91 -30.26 3.45
N LEU A 65 -26.11 -29.20 3.45
CA LEU A 65 -25.25 -28.88 2.30
C LEU A 65 -23.92 -29.60 2.49
N GLU A 66 -23.81 -30.84 1.99
CA GLU A 66 -22.54 -31.58 1.94
C GLU A 66 -21.42 -30.63 1.49
N ALA A 67 -20.30 -30.54 2.23
CA ALA A 67 -19.17 -29.73 1.80
C ALA A 67 -18.79 -30.09 0.36
N PRO A 68 -18.52 -29.12 -0.53
CA PRO A 68 -18.16 -29.42 -1.91
C PRO A 68 -16.98 -30.39 -1.93
N GLN A 69 -17.14 -31.52 -2.62
CA GLN A 69 -16.11 -32.57 -2.66
C GLN A 69 -14.98 -32.20 -3.64
N SER A 70 -15.21 -31.19 -4.49
CA SER A 70 -14.22 -30.64 -5.42
C SER A 70 -14.34 -29.13 -5.58
N LEU A 71 -13.28 -28.50 -6.08
CA LEU A 71 -13.25 -27.07 -6.39
C LEU A 71 -14.27 -26.71 -7.47
N GLU A 72 -14.49 -27.58 -8.45
CA GLU A 72 -15.49 -27.39 -9.51
C GLU A 72 -16.90 -27.34 -8.95
N GLN A 73 -17.22 -28.23 -8.01
CA GLN A 73 -18.51 -28.23 -7.33
C GLN A 73 -18.69 -26.97 -6.49
N ALA A 74 -17.63 -26.50 -5.80
CA ALA A 74 -17.68 -25.25 -5.04
C ALA A 74 -17.96 -24.04 -5.95
N ILE A 75 -17.28 -23.96 -7.10
CA ILE A 75 -17.47 -22.90 -8.10
C ILE A 75 -18.89 -22.94 -8.68
N ALA A 76 -19.40 -24.13 -9.02
CA ALA A 76 -20.75 -24.29 -9.55
C ALA A 76 -21.81 -23.83 -8.54
N ARG A 77 -21.68 -24.23 -7.27
CA ARG A 77 -22.58 -23.77 -6.20
C ARG A 77 -22.49 -22.27 -5.95
N LEU A 78 -21.28 -21.70 -5.99
CA LEU A 78 -21.11 -20.25 -5.89
C LEU A 78 -21.82 -19.54 -7.05
N ALA A 79 -21.70 -20.05 -8.28
CA ALA A 79 -22.39 -19.47 -9.43
C ALA A 79 -23.93 -19.55 -9.28
N GLU A 80 -24.47 -20.68 -8.80
CA GLU A 80 -25.91 -20.82 -8.53
C GLU A 80 -26.39 -19.87 -7.42
N GLU A 81 -25.60 -19.70 -6.37
CA GLU A 81 -25.93 -18.77 -5.28
C GLU A 81 -25.96 -17.33 -5.79
N LEU A 82 -25.00 -16.93 -6.61
CA LEU A 82 -24.94 -15.60 -7.21
C LEU A 82 -26.06 -15.36 -8.24
N GLN A 83 -26.61 -16.41 -8.86
CA GLN A 83 -27.82 -16.26 -9.68
C GLN A 83 -29.05 -15.97 -8.82
N ARG A 84 -29.17 -16.59 -7.64
CA ARG A 84 -30.27 -16.33 -6.70
C ARG A 84 -30.13 -14.97 -6.02
N ASN A 85 -28.90 -14.59 -5.67
CA ASN A 85 -28.56 -13.36 -4.98
C ASN A 85 -27.55 -12.55 -5.81
N PRO A 86 -28.00 -11.87 -6.89
CA PRO A 86 -27.11 -11.26 -7.88
C PRO A 86 -26.42 -9.98 -7.42
N ASN A 87 -26.88 -9.33 -6.35
CA ASN A 87 -26.36 -8.04 -5.89
C ASN A 87 -25.15 -8.19 -4.94
N GLN A 88 -24.14 -8.96 -5.35
CA GLN A 88 -22.97 -9.30 -4.54
C GLN A 88 -21.67 -9.14 -5.36
N PRO A 89 -21.12 -7.91 -5.50
CA PRO A 89 -19.95 -7.66 -6.34
C PRO A 89 -18.72 -8.51 -5.96
N GLU A 90 -18.44 -8.68 -4.68
CA GLU A 90 -17.30 -9.46 -4.19
C GLU A 90 -17.46 -10.95 -4.51
N GLY A 91 -18.69 -11.46 -4.46
CA GLY A 91 -19.01 -12.84 -4.82
C GLY A 91 -18.78 -13.10 -6.31
N TRP A 92 -19.20 -12.18 -7.18
CA TRP A 92 -18.89 -12.24 -8.61
C TRP A 92 -17.40 -12.14 -8.89
N ALA A 93 -16.66 -11.27 -8.18
CA ALA A 93 -15.21 -11.17 -8.30
C ALA A 93 -14.50 -12.47 -7.84
N LEU A 94 -14.98 -13.10 -6.77
CA LEU A 94 -14.47 -14.39 -6.31
C LEU A 94 -14.70 -15.48 -7.36
N LEU A 95 -15.92 -15.58 -7.90
CA LEU A 95 -16.23 -16.51 -8.98
C LEU A 95 -15.29 -16.30 -10.16
N ALA A 96 -15.06 -15.06 -10.55
CA ALA A 96 -14.17 -14.72 -11.64
C ALA A 96 -12.72 -15.16 -11.40
N ARG A 97 -12.17 -14.89 -10.19
CA ARG A 97 -10.82 -15.37 -9.81
C ARG A 97 -10.72 -16.89 -9.83
N SER A 98 -11.75 -17.59 -9.33
CA SER A 98 -11.77 -19.06 -9.34
C SER A 98 -11.81 -19.63 -10.76
N GLN A 99 -12.54 -18.99 -11.69
CA GLN A 99 -12.57 -19.40 -13.09
C GLN A 99 -11.24 -19.09 -13.81
N SER A 100 -10.65 -17.92 -13.54
CA SER A 100 -9.31 -17.56 -14.04
C SER A 100 -8.24 -18.56 -13.59
N ALA A 101 -8.27 -18.99 -12.33
CA ALA A 101 -7.34 -19.98 -11.80
C ALA A 101 -7.45 -21.36 -12.50
N ARG A 102 -8.63 -21.66 -13.08
CA ARG A 102 -8.88 -22.85 -13.89
C ARG A 102 -8.54 -22.67 -15.37
N GLY A 103 -8.18 -21.47 -15.78
CA GLY A 103 -7.94 -21.12 -17.19
C GLY A 103 -9.20 -20.84 -18.00
N ASP A 104 -10.39 -20.81 -17.39
CA ASP A 104 -11.62 -20.42 -18.07
C ASP A 104 -11.73 -18.89 -18.11
N HIS A 105 -10.96 -18.28 -19.00
CA HIS A 105 -10.89 -16.83 -19.16
C HIS A 105 -12.20 -16.22 -19.63
N ALA A 106 -13.01 -16.96 -20.40
CA ALA A 106 -14.31 -16.48 -20.88
C ALA A 106 -15.30 -16.34 -19.71
N ALA A 107 -15.44 -17.38 -18.88
CA ALA A 107 -16.28 -17.33 -17.70
C ALA A 107 -15.79 -16.29 -16.68
N ALA A 108 -14.48 -16.15 -16.52
CA ALA A 108 -13.89 -15.13 -15.65
C ALA A 108 -14.21 -13.71 -16.10
N ARG A 109 -14.06 -13.41 -17.40
CA ARG A 109 -14.44 -12.12 -17.98
C ARG A 109 -15.91 -11.80 -17.68
N ASP A 110 -16.81 -12.75 -17.89
CA ASP A 110 -18.25 -12.52 -17.73
C ASP A 110 -18.61 -12.27 -16.26
N ALA A 111 -18.03 -13.03 -15.33
CA ALA A 111 -18.21 -12.83 -13.89
C ALA A 111 -17.65 -11.47 -13.43
N TYR A 112 -16.45 -11.08 -13.87
CA TYR A 112 -15.90 -9.75 -13.55
C TYR A 112 -16.70 -8.61 -14.16
N ALA A 113 -17.25 -8.78 -15.37
CA ALA A 113 -18.12 -7.77 -15.98
C ALA A 113 -19.38 -7.53 -15.13
N ARG A 114 -19.94 -8.58 -14.50
CA ARG A 114 -21.04 -8.43 -13.54
C ARG A 114 -20.59 -7.74 -12.26
N ALA A 115 -19.42 -8.10 -11.73
CA ALA A 115 -18.86 -7.45 -10.55
C ALA A 115 -18.66 -5.94 -10.78
N ALA A 116 -18.04 -5.56 -11.90
CA ALA A 116 -17.79 -4.15 -12.27
C ALA A 116 -19.08 -3.35 -12.53
N GLN A 117 -20.18 -4.00 -12.94
CA GLN A 117 -21.49 -3.35 -13.04
C GLN A 117 -22.12 -3.04 -11.68
N LEU A 118 -21.85 -3.88 -10.68
CA LEU A 118 -22.41 -3.75 -9.32
C LEU A 118 -21.59 -2.79 -8.45
N ALA A 119 -20.28 -2.75 -8.66
CA ALA A 119 -19.36 -1.84 -7.98
C ALA A 119 -18.53 -1.07 -9.02
N PRO A 120 -19.14 -0.08 -9.72
CA PRO A 120 -18.47 0.67 -10.77
C PRO A 120 -17.38 1.61 -10.26
N ASP A 121 -17.34 1.90 -8.96
CA ASP A 121 -16.40 2.84 -8.36
C ASP A 121 -15.32 2.16 -7.50
N GLU A 122 -15.12 0.84 -7.68
CA GLU A 122 -14.05 0.08 -7.03
C GLU A 122 -12.84 -0.08 -7.97
N PRO A 123 -11.76 0.73 -7.82
CA PRO A 123 -10.68 0.81 -8.81
C PRO A 123 -9.98 -0.52 -9.06
N SER A 124 -9.69 -1.28 -7.99
CA SER A 124 -9.02 -2.57 -8.12
C SER A 124 -9.89 -3.60 -8.85
N LEU A 125 -11.21 -3.56 -8.63
CA LEU A 125 -12.15 -4.43 -9.32
C LEU A 125 -12.24 -4.12 -10.82
N LEU A 126 -12.28 -2.83 -11.17
CA LEU A 126 -12.26 -2.37 -12.57
C LEU A 126 -10.99 -2.82 -13.30
N VAL A 127 -9.84 -2.73 -12.63
CA VAL A 127 -8.54 -3.17 -13.17
C VAL A 127 -8.52 -4.68 -13.39
N ASP A 128 -8.99 -5.46 -12.41
CA ASP A 128 -9.10 -6.92 -12.54
C ASP A 128 -10.07 -7.32 -13.65
N ALA A 129 -11.18 -6.59 -13.81
CA ALA A 129 -12.14 -6.81 -14.89
C ALA A 129 -11.57 -6.50 -16.28
N ALA A 130 -10.82 -5.39 -16.41
CA ALA A 130 -10.11 -5.02 -17.63
C ALA A 130 -9.05 -6.08 -18.01
N GLU A 131 -8.27 -6.55 -17.03
CA GLU A 131 -7.32 -7.63 -17.24
C GLU A 131 -8.02 -8.91 -17.69
N ALA A 132 -9.03 -9.39 -16.96
CA ALA A 132 -9.75 -10.62 -17.33
C ALA A 132 -10.35 -10.56 -18.73
N ARG A 133 -10.85 -9.38 -19.14
CA ARG A 133 -11.34 -9.13 -20.49
C ARG A 133 -10.25 -9.23 -21.54
N ALA A 134 -9.08 -8.66 -21.29
CA ALA A 134 -7.92 -8.84 -22.16
C ALA A 134 -7.42 -10.30 -22.18
N LEU A 135 -7.42 -11.01 -21.04
CA LEU A 135 -7.01 -12.42 -20.98
C LEU A 135 -7.89 -13.34 -21.83
N ALA A 136 -9.18 -13.01 -21.94
CA ALA A 136 -10.17 -13.73 -22.74
C ALA A 136 -10.10 -13.40 -24.24
N ASP A 137 -9.43 -12.32 -24.62
CA ASP A 137 -9.18 -11.98 -26.03
C ASP A 137 -8.04 -12.86 -26.58
N PRO A 138 -8.21 -13.52 -27.75
CA PRO A 138 -7.16 -14.36 -28.33
C PRO A 138 -5.85 -13.63 -28.63
N GLN A 139 -5.91 -12.32 -28.90
CA GLN A 139 -4.73 -11.48 -29.12
C GLN A 139 -4.27 -10.74 -27.86
N ARG A 140 -4.91 -10.99 -26.71
CA ARG A 140 -4.58 -10.38 -25.41
C ARG A 140 -4.62 -8.85 -25.45
N ARG A 141 -5.61 -8.32 -26.18
CA ARG A 141 -5.80 -6.88 -26.36
C ARG A 141 -6.77 -6.32 -25.34
N PHE A 142 -6.48 -5.11 -24.89
CA PHE A 142 -7.44 -4.30 -24.15
C PHE A 142 -8.37 -3.62 -25.16
N ASP A 143 -9.66 -3.91 -25.10
CA ASP A 143 -10.66 -3.24 -25.91
C ASP A 143 -11.15 -1.93 -25.26
N GLU A 144 -12.00 -1.18 -25.96
CA GLU A 144 -12.50 0.13 -25.50
C GLU A 144 -13.14 0.08 -24.11
N GLN A 145 -13.88 -0.99 -23.79
CA GLN A 145 -14.49 -1.15 -22.47
C GLN A 145 -13.44 -1.38 -21.37
N SER A 146 -12.43 -2.20 -21.66
CA SER A 146 -11.31 -2.42 -20.73
C SER A 146 -10.58 -1.10 -20.45
N VAL A 147 -10.34 -0.30 -21.50
CA VAL A 147 -9.67 0.99 -21.37
C VAL A 147 -10.54 1.99 -20.59
N ALA A 148 -11.85 2.00 -20.81
CA ALA A 148 -12.77 2.84 -20.05
C ALA A 148 -12.71 2.51 -18.55
N TRP A 149 -12.68 1.23 -18.17
CA TRP A 149 -12.50 0.80 -16.78
C TRP A 149 -11.13 1.20 -16.22
N LEU A 150 -10.05 1.06 -16.99
CA LEU A 150 -8.71 1.46 -16.56
C LEU A 150 -8.61 2.97 -16.33
N ARG A 151 -9.21 3.78 -17.21
CA ARG A 151 -9.26 5.25 -17.05
C ARG A 151 -10.09 5.64 -15.85
N HIS A 152 -11.28 5.07 -15.67
CA HIS A 152 -12.11 5.33 -14.49
C HIS A 152 -11.39 4.95 -13.19
N ALA A 153 -10.70 3.81 -13.16
CA ALA A 153 -9.88 3.42 -12.01
C ALA A 153 -8.75 4.42 -11.70
N LEU A 154 -8.14 5.03 -12.72
CA LEU A 154 -7.14 6.09 -12.56
C LEU A 154 -7.75 7.44 -12.18
N GLU A 155 -8.97 7.74 -12.60
CA GLU A 155 -9.70 8.94 -12.15
C GLU A 155 -10.00 8.86 -10.64
N LEU A 156 -10.41 7.68 -10.18
CA LEU A 156 -10.63 7.41 -8.76
C LEU A 156 -9.31 7.40 -7.99
N HIS A 157 -8.30 6.70 -8.52
CA HIS A 157 -7.00 6.48 -7.87
C HIS A 157 -5.83 6.74 -8.84
N PRO A 158 -5.37 8.01 -8.98
CA PRO A 158 -4.36 8.41 -9.99
C PRO A 158 -3.01 7.69 -9.90
N GLY A 159 -2.66 7.17 -8.72
CA GLY A 159 -1.43 6.43 -8.48
C GLY A 159 -1.56 4.90 -8.63
N HIS A 160 -2.64 4.36 -9.20
CA HIS A 160 -2.87 2.91 -9.22
C HIS A 160 -1.91 2.19 -10.20
N PRO A 161 -0.88 1.47 -9.72
CA PRO A 161 0.25 1.07 -10.55
C PRO A 161 -0.12 0.09 -11.66
N ARG A 162 -1.00 -0.88 -11.37
CA ARG A 162 -1.48 -1.85 -12.36
C ARG A 162 -2.35 -1.20 -13.45
N ALA A 163 -3.09 -0.14 -13.11
CA ALA A 163 -3.97 0.52 -14.06
C ALA A 163 -3.14 1.31 -15.09
N THR A 164 -2.16 2.09 -14.59
CA THR A 164 -1.16 2.79 -15.40
C THR A 164 -0.37 1.83 -16.28
N TRP A 165 0.04 0.68 -15.74
CA TRP A 165 0.74 -0.36 -16.51
C TRP A 165 -0.10 -0.85 -17.70
N PHE A 166 -1.33 -1.30 -17.45
CA PHE A 166 -2.20 -1.82 -18.51
C PHE A 166 -2.64 -0.75 -19.52
N LEU A 167 -2.80 0.51 -19.08
CA LEU A 167 -3.07 1.62 -19.99
C LEU A 167 -1.90 1.83 -20.97
N GLY A 168 -0.65 1.78 -20.49
CA GLY A 168 0.53 1.85 -21.36
C GLY A 168 0.66 0.64 -22.30
N VAL A 169 0.27 -0.57 -21.85
CA VAL A 169 0.20 -1.76 -22.72
C VAL A 169 -0.78 -1.52 -23.87
N TRP A 170 -1.98 -1.01 -23.56
CA TRP A 170 -2.96 -0.65 -24.58
C TRP A 170 -2.42 0.43 -25.54
N GLN A 171 -1.79 1.50 -25.03
CA GLN A 171 -1.22 2.57 -25.87
C GLN A 171 -0.20 2.02 -26.87
N ARG A 172 0.70 1.14 -26.42
CA ARG A 172 1.68 0.50 -27.31
C ARG A 172 1.00 -0.39 -28.36
N GLN A 173 0.02 -1.20 -27.95
CA GLN A 173 -0.77 -2.03 -28.88
C GLN A 173 -1.54 -1.18 -29.92
N SER A 174 -2.00 0.00 -29.52
CA SER A 174 -2.72 0.97 -30.35
C SER A 174 -1.81 1.84 -31.22
N ARG A 175 -0.51 1.50 -31.35
CA ARG A 175 0.49 2.25 -32.13
C ARG A 175 0.74 3.67 -31.59
N LEU A 176 0.59 3.87 -30.29
CA LEU A 176 0.92 5.12 -29.57
C LEU A 176 2.12 4.90 -28.63
N PRO A 177 3.30 4.51 -29.15
CA PRO A 177 4.43 4.10 -28.31
C PRO A 177 5.04 5.26 -27.50
N ALA A 178 4.95 6.51 -28.00
CA ALA A 178 5.39 7.69 -27.26
C ALA A 178 4.55 7.93 -25.99
N GLU A 179 3.23 7.74 -26.10
CA GLU A 179 2.33 7.86 -24.95
C GLU A 179 2.54 6.71 -23.97
N ALA A 180 2.70 5.48 -24.46
CA ALA A 180 3.00 4.32 -23.62
C ALA A 180 4.26 4.54 -22.77
N ALA A 181 5.33 5.05 -23.40
CA ALA A 181 6.57 5.39 -22.71
C ALA A 181 6.35 6.45 -21.61
N ALA A 182 5.56 7.48 -21.87
CA ALA A 182 5.25 8.54 -20.91
C ALA A 182 4.38 8.02 -19.74
N THR A 183 3.40 7.18 -20.02
CA THR A 183 2.53 6.56 -19.00
C THR A 183 3.34 5.64 -18.08
N TRP A 184 4.18 4.76 -18.62
CA TRP A 184 5.03 3.87 -17.83
C TRP A 184 6.14 4.61 -17.08
N ALA A 185 6.64 5.70 -17.65
CA ALA A 185 7.59 6.57 -16.99
C ALA A 185 7.10 7.00 -15.59
N ALA A 186 5.82 7.37 -15.45
CA ALA A 186 5.24 7.78 -14.16
C ALA A 186 5.32 6.70 -13.06
N LEU A 187 5.49 5.42 -13.43
CA LEU A 187 5.60 4.32 -12.47
C LEU A 187 7.00 4.18 -11.86
N LEU A 188 8.06 4.72 -12.48
CA LEU A 188 9.42 4.50 -11.97
C LEU A 188 9.65 5.15 -10.59
N GLY A 189 8.89 6.19 -10.24
CA GLY A 189 8.96 6.82 -8.92
C GLY A 189 8.28 6.02 -7.80
N SER A 190 7.41 5.06 -8.13
CA SER A 190 6.62 4.29 -7.17
C SER A 190 7.08 2.84 -6.97
N VAL A 191 8.12 2.41 -7.68
CA VAL A 191 8.62 1.02 -7.66
C VAL A 191 10.04 0.94 -7.10
N ASP A 192 10.42 -0.23 -6.60
CA ASP A 192 11.78 -0.49 -6.14
C ASP A 192 12.79 -0.45 -7.30
N GLU A 193 14.08 -0.35 -6.98
CA GLU A 193 15.15 -0.22 -7.98
C GLU A 193 15.25 -1.42 -8.95
N ALA A 194 14.94 -2.63 -8.50
CA ALA A 194 14.98 -3.80 -9.38
C ALA A 194 13.84 -3.73 -10.41
N THR A 195 12.63 -3.41 -9.95
CA THR A 195 11.46 -3.18 -10.81
C THR A 195 11.67 -1.99 -11.74
N ALA A 196 12.23 -0.89 -11.24
CA ALA A 196 12.52 0.30 -12.03
C ALA A 196 13.48 0.01 -13.19
N ARG A 197 14.49 -0.83 -12.96
CA ARG A 197 15.41 -1.26 -14.03
C ARG A 197 14.69 -2.04 -15.12
N SER A 198 13.85 -3.01 -14.75
CA SER A 198 13.06 -3.77 -15.73
C SER A 198 12.07 -2.88 -16.49
N LEU A 199 11.43 -1.94 -15.79
CA LEU A 199 10.46 -1.02 -16.37
C LEU A 199 11.14 -0.01 -17.33
N ARG A 200 12.36 0.45 -17.01
CA ARG A 200 13.15 1.28 -17.92
C ARG A 200 13.40 0.61 -19.26
N THR A 201 13.74 -0.68 -19.27
CA THR A 201 13.90 -1.43 -20.53
C THR A 201 12.64 -1.34 -21.39
N GLN A 202 11.46 -1.57 -20.79
CA GLN A 202 10.17 -1.50 -21.51
C GLN A 202 9.86 -0.08 -22.00
N ILE A 203 10.21 0.94 -21.21
CA ILE A 203 10.05 2.34 -21.61
C ILE A 203 10.97 2.68 -22.77
N ASP A 204 12.24 2.28 -22.72
CA ASP A 204 13.22 2.57 -23.77
C ASP A 204 12.88 1.86 -25.08
N GLU A 205 12.34 0.63 -25.02
CA GLU A 205 11.78 -0.06 -26.18
C GLU A 205 10.62 0.75 -26.81
N ALA A 206 9.67 1.20 -26.01
CA ALA A 206 8.57 2.03 -26.49
C ALA A 206 9.06 3.38 -27.05
N ARG A 207 10.09 3.98 -26.45
CA ARG A 207 10.71 5.22 -26.97
C ARG A 207 11.40 4.97 -28.31
N ALA A 208 12.11 3.86 -28.46
CA ALA A 208 12.72 3.48 -29.73
C ALA A 208 11.68 3.25 -30.83
N GLU A 209 10.56 2.59 -30.52
CA GLU A 209 9.42 2.45 -31.45
C GLU A 209 8.82 3.80 -31.86
N ALA A 210 8.88 4.80 -30.97
CA ALA A 210 8.46 6.17 -31.23
C ALA A 210 9.52 7.05 -31.93
N GLY A 211 10.74 6.54 -32.17
CA GLY A 211 11.86 7.33 -32.68
C GLY A 211 12.44 8.34 -31.68
N LEU A 212 12.18 8.16 -30.38
CA LEU A 212 12.68 8.99 -29.29
C LEU A 212 13.97 8.40 -28.71
N PRO A 213 14.91 9.24 -28.21
CA PRO A 213 16.10 8.75 -27.52
C PRO A 213 15.71 8.04 -26.21
N PRO A 214 16.51 7.06 -25.73
CA PRO A 214 16.26 6.40 -24.46
C PRO A 214 16.24 7.39 -23.30
N LEU A 215 15.64 6.99 -22.17
CA LEU A 215 15.65 7.81 -20.97
C LEU A 215 17.10 8.04 -20.51
N PRO A 216 17.47 9.29 -20.13
CA PRO A 216 18.78 9.55 -19.56
C PRO A 216 19.02 8.68 -18.33
N ALA A 217 20.21 8.07 -18.25
CA ALA A 217 20.64 7.33 -17.08
C ALA A 217 20.60 8.28 -15.86
N GLY A 218 19.65 8.07 -14.96
CA GLY A 218 19.43 8.91 -13.77
C GLY A 218 18.03 9.54 -13.66
N GLN A 219 17.20 9.57 -14.71
CA GLN A 219 15.85 10.13 -14.61
C GLN A 219 14.83 9.07 -14.23
N ALA A 220 14.39 9.09 -12.97
CA ALA A 220 13.08 8.59 -12.58
C ALA A 220 12.04 9.66 -13.00
N PRO A 221 10.99 9.33 -13.75
CA PRO A 221 9.95 10.28 -14.14
C PRO A 221 8.98 10.50 -12.97
N GLY A 222 9.48 11.25 -11.99
CA GLY A 222 8.72 12.26 -11.25
C GLY A 222 9.21 13.68 -11.60
N ALA A 223 10.26 13.81 -12.41
CA ALA A 223 10.85 15.09 -12.80
C ALA A 223 10.34 15.57 -14.16
N ALA A 224 9.04 15.84 -14.25
CA ALA A 224 8.50 16.75 -15.26
C ALA A 224 7.61 17.75 -14.51
N GLY A 225 8.25 18.64 -13.76
CA GLY A 225 7.54 19.56 -12.90
C GLY A 225 8.35 20.48 -12.00
N THR A 226 9.67 20.60 -12.16
CA THR A 226 10.38 21.81 -11.75
C THR A 226 11.60 21.91 -12.64
N ALA A 227 11.92 23.12 -13.07
CA ALA A 227 13.20 23.45 -13.66
C ALA A 227 14.30 22.68 -12.91
N ALA A 228 15.23 22.06 -13.64
CA ALA A 228 16.56 21.79 -13.10
C ALA A 228 16.92 23.02 -12.25
N SER A 229 16.99 22.81 -10.94
CA SER A 229 16.83 23.89 -9.98
C SER A 229 17.84 24.96 -10.33
N ALA A 230 17.38 26.18 -10.60
CA ALA A 230 18.29 27.30 -10.79
C ALA A 230 19.29 27.40 -9.61
N HIS A 231 18.92 26.84 -8.45
CA HIS A 231 19.66 26.79 -7.21
C HIS A 231 20.33 25.43 -6.90
N ALA A 232 20.47 24.52 -7.89
CA ALA A 232 21.26 23.29 -7.72
C ALA A 232 22.71 23.67 -7.43
N LEU A 233 23.31 22.99 -6.45
CA LEU A 233 24.66 23.29 -6.02
C LEU A 233 25.59 22.13 -6.38
N THR A 234 26.50 22.35 -7.33
CA THR A 234 27.56 21.38 -7.64
C THR A 234 28.66 21.46 -6.59
N VAL A 235 28.96 20.33 -5.94
CA VAL A 235 29.98 20.21 -4.89
C VAL A 235 31.01 19.17 -5.29
N LYS A 236 32.29 19.53 -5.23
CA LYS A 236 33.43 18.64 -5.42
C LYS A 236 34.06 18.37 -4.07
N VAL A 237 34.11 17.10 -3.68
CA VAL A 237 34.70 16.69 -2.40
C VAL A 237 35.98 15.91 -2.65
N ALA A 238 37.05 16.34 -2.01
CA ALA A 238 38.34 15.68 -2.03
C ALA A 238 38.89 15.49 -0.61
N LEU A 239 39.72 14.48 -0.44
CA LEU A 239 40.48 14.26 0.79
C LEU A 239 41.88 14.85 0.61
N ASP A 240 42.37 15.56 1.63
CA ASP A 240 43.75 16.05 1.60
C ASP A 240 44.74 14.87 1.54
N PRO A 241 45.66 14.82 0.55
CA PRO A 241 46.52 13.67 0.33
C PRO A 241 47.56 13.48 1.44
N GLU A 242 48.01 14.55 2.10
CA GLU A 242 48.93 14.41 3.24
C GLU A 242 48.19 13.94 4.50
N PHE A 243 46.92 14.30 4.65
CA PHE A 243 46.06 13.81 5.72
C PHE A 243 45.68 12.34 5.49
N ALA A 244 45.31 11.96 4.27
CA ALA A 244 44.99 10.57 3.89
C ALA A 244 46.13 9.60 4.18
N ALA A 245 47.38 10.04 4.01
CA ALA A 245 48.57 9.24 4.32
C ALA A 245 48.81 9.05 5.83
N ARG A 246 48.30 9.97 6.67
CA ARG A 246 48.49 9.98 8.13
C ARG A 246 47.30 9.36 8.89
N ALA A 247 46.09 9.52 8.38
CA ALA A 247 44.86 9.03 8.99
C ALA A 247 44.58 7.58 8.59
N ARG A 248 44.57 6.65 9.56
CA ARG A 248 44.06 5.29 9.34
C ARG A 248 42.53 5.31 9.29
N LEU A 249 41.97 5.74 8.17
CA LEU A 249 40.54 5.73 7.92
C LEU A 249 40.07 4.28 7.67
N ARG A 250 38.97 3.88 8.32
CA ARG A 250 38.38 2.56 8.07
C ARG A 250 37.67 2.55 6.71
N GLY A 251 37.74 1.44 5.99
CA GLY A 251 37.19 1.31 4.63
C GLY A 251 35.66 1.36 4.54
N ASP A 252 34.97 1.29 5.68
CA ASP A 252 33.52 1.41 5.83
C ASP A 252 33.05 2.82 6.24
N ALA A 253 33.96 3.78 6.37
CA ALA A 253 33.61 5.16 6.69
C ALA A 253 32.76 5.79 5.57
N VAL A 254 31.84 6.66 5.96
CA VAL A 254 30.93 7.37 5.05
C VAL A 254 31.20 8.86 5.07
N VAL A 255 31.03 9.50 3.91
CA VAL A 255 31.14 10.94 3.71
C VAL A 255 29.73 11.51 3.58
N PHE A 256 29.36 12.40 4.49
CA PHE A 256 28.14 13.19 4.41
C PHE A 256 28.47 14.57 3.86
N VAL A 257 27.81 14.98 2.79
CA VAL A 257 27.85 16.37 2.31
C VAL A 257 26.57 17.05 2.75
N ILE A 258 26.73 18.15 3.48
CA ILE A 258 25.66 18.79 4.22
C ILE A 258 25.61 20.25 3.84
N ALA A 259 24.42 20.72 3.48
CA ALA A 259 24.11 22.14 3.32
C ALA A 259 23.15 22.59 4.42
N ARG A 260 23.44 23.73 5.04
CA ARG A 260 22.61 24.32 6.10
C ARG A 260 22.50 25.84 5.97
N VAL A 261 21.58 26.43 6.74
CA VAL A 261 21.46 27.89 6.83
C VAL A 261 22.64 28.49 7.61
N PRO A 262 23.34 29.51 7.09
CA PRO A 262 24.43 30.17 7.81
C PRO A 262 23.94 30.78 9.14
N GLY A 263 24.53 30.39 10.26
CA GLY A 263 24.17 30.91 11.59
C GLY A 263 22.77 30.50 12.09
N GLY A 264 22.10 29.56 11.41
CA GLY A 264 20.80 29.02 11.79
C GLY A 264 20.89 27.83 12.77
N PRO A 265 19.74 27.21 13.09
CA PRO A 265 19.68 25.96 13.85
C PRO A 265 20.56 24.86 13.21
N PRO A 266 21.08 23.88 13.97
CA PRO A 266 22.00 22.84 13.46
C PRO A 266 21.36 21.85 12.48
N MET A 267 20.10 22.05 12.12
CA MET A 267 19.35 21.17 11.22
C MET A 267 19.82 21.37 9.77
N PRO A 268 20.15 20.30 9.05
CA PRO A 268 20.58 20.40 7.66
C PRO A 268 19.38 20.62 6.73
N VAL A 269 19.60 21.41 5.67
CA VAL A 269 18.61 21.71 4.63
C VAL A 269 18.68 20.67 3.51
N ALA A 270 19.89 20.17 3.22
CA ALA A 270 20.13 19.06 2.29
C ALA A 270 21.28 18.19 2.79
N VAL A 271 21.17 16.87 2.61
CA VAL A 271 22.19 15.89 3.02
C VAL A 271 22.32 14.78 1.99
N GLU A 272 23.53 14.55 1.53
CA GLU A 272 23.86 13.41 0.68
C GLU A 272 24.91 12.51 1.34
N ARG A 273 24.73 11.18 1.25
CA ARG A 273 25.61 10.19 1.89
C ARG A 273 26.34 9.37 0.83
N HIS A 274 27.67 9.40 0.89
CA HIS A 274 28.57 8.67 0.00
C HIS A 274 29.54 7.78 0.78
N ALA A 275 30.11 6.78 0.12
CA ALA A 275 31.17 5.95 0.71
C ALA A 275 32.52 6.70 0.66
N LEU A 276 33.38 6.56 1.67
CA LEU A 276 34.71 7.21 1.65
C LEU A 276 35.55 6.81 0.42
N ALA A 277 35.38 5.58 -0.06
CA ALA A 277 36.10 5.05 -1.23
C ALA A 277 35.73 5.73 -2.56
N SER A 278 34.65 6.51 -2.63
CA SER A 278 34.27 7.23 -3.86
C SER A 278 34.99 8.58 -4.00
N LEU A 279 35.80 9.01 -3.02
CA LEU A 279 36.57 10.25 -3.14
C LEU A 279 37.75 10.09 -4.11
N PRO A 280 38.08 11.12 -4.92
CA PRO A 280 37.36 12.39 -5.06
C PRO A 280 36.05 12.24 -5.87
N LEU A 281 34.98 12.89 -5.42
CA LEU A 281 33.66 12.83 -6.08
C LEU A 281 33.11 14.22 -6.39
N GLU A 282 32.26 14.28 -7.42
CA GLU A 282 31.49 15.45 -7.81
C GLU A 282 30.01 15.09 -7.72
N LEU A 283 29.24 15.87 -6.96
CA LEU A 283 27.82 15.67 -6.72
C LEU A 283 27.04 16.96 -6.89
N VAL A 284 25.71 16.84 -6.99
CA VAL A 284 24.80 17.98 -7.11
C VAL A 284 23.80 17.88 -5.99
N LEU A 285 23.78 18.88 -5.11
CA LEU A 285 22.76 19.02 -4.08
C LEU A 285 21.57 19.80 -4.65
N ASP A 286 20.37 19.24 -4.54
CA ASP A 286 19.13 19.89 -4.95
C ASP A 286 18.01 19.76 -3.89
N ASP A 287 16.80 20.24 -4.23
CA ASP A 287 15.66 20.25 -3.31
C ASP A 287 15.20 18.84 -2.89
N GLY A 288 15.54 17.81 -3.67
CA GLY A 288 15.23 16.40 -3.39
C GLY A 288 16.08 15.80 -2.27
N ASP A 289 17.22 16.41 -1.95
CA ASP A 289 18.14 15.95 -0.89
C ASP A 289 17.74 16.45 0.51
N SER A 290 16.57 17.10 0.62
CA SER A 290 16.10 17.66 1.89
C SER A 290 15.53 16.57 2.81
N PRO A 291 16.07 16.40 4.03
CA PRO A 291 15.55 15.41 4.98
C PRO A 291 14.19 15.80 5.57
N MET A 292 13.78 17.06 5.46
CA MET A 292 12.45 17.55 5.84
C MET A 292 11.94 18.52 4.77
N PRO A 293 10.89 18.19 4.00
CA PRO A 293 10.42 18.97 2.84
C PRO A 293 9.72 20.30 3.22
N THR A 294 9.95 20.82 4.42
CA THR A 294 9.43 22.11 4.90
C THR A 294 10.36 23.29 4.58
N GLN A 295 11.64 23.05 4.27
CA GLN A 295 12.61 24.07 3.88
C GLN A 295 13.60 23.51 2.86
N THR A 296 13.57 24.02 1.62
CA THR A 296 14.37 23.53 0.49
C THR A 296 15.52 24.46 0.13
N LEU A 297 16.51 23.98 -0.64
CA LEU A 297 17.66 24.78 -1.09
C LEU A 297 17.23 25.94 -1.98
N SER A 298 16.24 25.75 -2.83
CA SER A 298 15.68 26.78 -3.72
C SER A 298 15.01 27.96 -3.01
N MET A 299 14.66 27.81 -1.73
CA MET A 299 14.09 28.88 -0.91
C MET A 299 15.17 29.76 -0.24
N LEU A 300 16.44 29.37 -0.31
CA LEU A 300 17.55 30.04 0.37
C LEU A 300 18.39 30.86 -0.62
N GLN A 301 18.80 32.06 -0.19
CA GLN A 301 19.73 32.91 -0.94
C GLN A 301 21.19 32.59 -0.62
N GLU A 302 21.46 32.08 0.59
CA GLU A 302 22.78 31.69 1.03
C GLU A 302 22.72 30.38 1.81
N VAL A 303 23.73 29.54 1.59
CA VAL A 303 23.90 28.26 2.27
C VAL A 303 25.34 28.09 2.72
N GLU A 304 25.52 27.38 3.83
CA GLU A 304 26.82 26.95 4.33
C GLU A 304 26.96 25.45 4.08
N VAL A 305 28.02 25.06 3.37
CA VAL A 305 28.20 23.71 2.84
C VAL A 305 29.51 23.15 3.39
N PHE A 306 29.46 21.93 3.92
CA PHE A 306 30.62 21.23 4.44
C PHE A 306 30.48 19.73 4.24
N ALA A 307 31.62 19.04 4.19
CA ALA A 307 31.68 17.59 4.09
C ALA A 307 32.19 17.02 5.42
N ARG A 308 31.63 15.89 5.84
CA ARG A 308 32.00 15.22 7.09
C ARG A 308 32.20 13.73 6.88
N ILE A 309 33.29 13.19 7.37
CA ILE A 309 33.53 11.75 7.44
C ILE A 309 33.05 11.28 8.81
N SER A 310 32.08 10.36 8.81
CA SER A 310 31.68 9.66 10.02
C SER A 310 32.15 8.21 9.97
N ALA A 311 32.84 7.78 11.03
CA ALA A 311 33.27 6.40 11.22
C ALA A 311 32.13 5.48 11.73
N GLY A 312 31.04 6.06 12.26
CA GLY A 312 29.91 5.33 12.85
C GLY A 312 28.69 5.20 11.94
N GLY A 313 28.71 5.79 10.74
CA GLY A 313 27.60 5.72 9.79
C GLY A 313 26.39 6.62 10.11
N SER A 314 26.44 7.40 11.19
CA SER A 314 25.36 8.30 11.59
C SER A 314 25.56 9.72 11.06
N ALA A 315 24.46 10.41 10.73
CA ALA A 315 24.47 11.82 10.36
C ALA A 315 24.48 12.78 11.58
N ASP A 316 24.50 12.28 12.81
CA ASP A 316 24.71 13.09 14.01
C ASP A 316 26.19 13.32 14.28
N ARG A 317 26.54 14.41 14.96
CA ARG A 317 27.95 14.74 15.27
C ARG A 317 28.50 13.74 16.30
N GLY A 318 29.46 12.94 15.89
CA GLY A 318 30.31 12.13 16.76
C GLY A 318 31.58 12.88 17.17
N GLU A 319 32.15 12.54 18.33
CA GLU A 319 33.40 13.14 18.84
C GLU A 319 34.62 12.81 17.97
N ASP A 320 34.54 11.79 17.11
CA ASP A 320 35.58 11.33 16.19
C ASP A 320 35.30 11.69 14.71
N ASP A 321 34.27 12.50 14.44
CA ASP A 321 33.93 12.90 13.07
C ASP A 321 34.91 13.94 12.52
N LEU A 322 35.31 13.79 11.26
CA LEU A 322 36.22 14.72 10.58
C LEU A 322 35.42 15.61 9.63
N GLU A 323 35.44 16.92 9.84
CA GLU A 323 34.72 17.90 9.03
C GLU A 323 35.68 18.73 8.14
N SER A 324 35.24 19.09 6.93
CA SER A 324 35.89 20.14 6.12
C SER A 324 35.56 21.52 6.68
N PRO A 325 36.39 22.55 6.39
CA PRO A 325 35.97 23.93 6.58
C PRO A 325 34.64 24.19 5.87
N ALA A 326 33.75 24.92 6.53
CA ALA A 326 32.45 25.26 5.97
C ALA A 326 32.57 26.43 4.99
N VAL A 327 32.01 26.26 3.79
CA VAL A 327 32.06 27.26 2.71
C VAL A 327 30.69 27.90 2.57
N ARG A 328 30.64 29.23 2.63
CA ARG A 328 29.41 29.99 2.38
C ARG A 328 29.26 30.25 0.89
N VAL A 329 28.06 30.00 0.38
CA VAL A 329 27.75 30.06 -1.04
C VAL A 329 26.43 30.77 -1.22
N SER A 330 26.41 31.78 -2.09
CA SER A 330 25.17 32.42 -2.52
C SER A 330 24.55 31.61 -3.66
N LEU A 331 23.26 31.31 -3.55
CA LEU A 331 22.50 30.61 -4.58
C LEU A 331 21.79 31.64 -5.49
N PRO A 332 21.75 31.44 -6.81
CA PRO A 332 22.26 30.30 -7.56
C PRO A 332 23.79 30.33 -7.76
N ALA A 333 24.47 29.22 -7.48
CA ALA A 333 25.92 29.14 -7.60
C ALA A 333 26.33 28.76 -9.04
N ALA A 334 27.09 29.63 -9.72
CA ALA A 334 27.56 29.38 -11.08
C ALA A 334 28.88 28.57 -11.15
N ARG A 335 29.53 28.33 -10.01
CA ARG A 335 30.82 27.63 -9.93
C ARG A 335 30.72 26.47 -8.94
N PRO A 336 31.38 25.33 -9.22
CA PRO A 336 31.47 24.23 -8.28
C PRO A 336 32.12 24.66 -6.96
N VAL A 337 31.57 24.19 -5.85
CA VAL A 337 32.13 24.40 -4.51
C VAL A 337 33.11 23.28 -4.20
N GLU A 338 34.36 23.62 -3.93
CA GLU A 338 35.37 22.64 -3.57
C GLU A 338 35.47 22.51 -2.05
N LEU A 339 35.29 21.28 -1.56
CA LEU A 339 35.42 20.93 -0.15
C LEU A 339 36.57 19.94 0.01
N VAL A 340 37.57 20.34 0.80
CA VAL A 340 38.74 19.49 1.11
C VAL A 340 38.67 19.08 2.57
N ILE A 341 38.53 17.78 2.82
CA ILE A 341 38.49 17.21 4.17
C ILE A 341 39.92 17.01 4.68
N GLY A 342 40.23 17.50 5.88
CA GLY A 342 41.56 17.39 6.49
C GLY A 342 42.54 18.51 6.12
N GLY A 343 42.12 19.52 5.36
CA GLY A 343 42.93 20.71 5.07
C GLY A 343 42.99 21.67 6.26
N GLN A 344 44.16 22.25 6.56
CA GLN A 344 44.28 23.26 7.62
C GLN A 344 43.59 24.57 7.22
N THR A 345 42.80 25.13 8.15
CA THR A 345 42.34 26.52 8.07
C THR A 345 43.55 27.44 8.10
N ARG A 346 43.77 28.22 7.06
CA ARG A 346 44.74 29.31 7.06
C ARG A 346 44.08 30.63 7.39
#